data_AF-A0A0B4CLI0-F1
#
_entry.id   AF-A0A0B4CLI0-F1
#
_cell.length_a   1.000
_cell.length_b   1.000
_cell.length_c   1.000
_cell.angle_alpha   90.00
_cell.angle_beta   90.00
_cell.angle_gamma   90.00
#
_symmetry.space_group_name_H-M   'P 1'
#
loop_
_entity.id
_entity.type
_entity.pdbx_description
1 polymer ?
#
loop_
_entity_poly.entity_id
_entity_poly.type
_entity_poly.pdbx_seq_one_letter_code
_entity_poly.pdbx_strand_id
1 'polypeptide(L)'
;MRELPLPHSCTHCESVCPGCRDGMRQDALHQAPGRAVVLLRPAPVKVRSLRAAAVAYTVTDVLVEWDDNGSYHLRWEASWLVHRCPDQ
;
A
#
# COMPACT_ATOMS: atom_id res chain seq x y z
N MET A 1 -4.36 0.87 -13.88
CA MET A 1 -4.96 -0.35 -13.31
C MET A 1 -3.91 -1.45 -13.35
N ARG A 2 -3.14 -1.61 -12.26
CA ARG A 2 -2.23 -2.76 -12.06
C ARG A 2 -2.44 -3.20 -10.63
N GLU A 3 -3.17 -4.28 -10.47
CA GLU A 3 -3.34 -4.96 -9.20
C GLU A 3 -2.10 -5.85 -9.08
N LEU A 4 -1.27 -5.62 -8.05
CA LEU A 4 -0.05 -6.41 -7.87
C LEU A 4 -0.45 -7.85 -7.54
N PRO A 5 0.06 -8.87 -8.26
CA PRO A 5 -0.14 -10.25 -7.87
C PRO A 5 0.57 -10.53 -6.54
N LEU A 6 -0.09 -11.29 -5.67
CA LEU A 6 0.44 -11.75 -4.39
C LEU A 6 1.76 -12.52 -4.62
N PRO A 7 2.88 -12.15 -3.96
CA PRO A 7 4.10 -12.92 -4.05
C PRO A 7 3.92 -14.26 -3.34
N HIS A 8 4.24 -15.32 -4.08
CA HIS A 8 4.20 -16.71 -3.66
C HIS A 8 5.37 -17.02 -2.71
N SER A 9 5.31 -16.65 -1.42
CA SER A 9 6.40 -17.00 -0.49
C SER A 9 5.98 -17.13 0.98
N CYS A 10 4.75 -17.59 1.26
CA CYS A 10 4.37 -18.03 2.60
C CYS A 10 3.43 -19.25 2.49
N THR A 11 3.99 -20.45 2.35
CA THR A 11 3.23 -21.70 2.17
C THR A 11 2.43 -22.15 3.41
N HIS A 12 2.49 -21.41 4.51
CA HIS A 12 1.97 -21.85 5.82
C HIS A 12 1.45 -20.69 6.68
N CYS A 13 0.68 -19.78 6.09
CA CYS A 13 0.09 -18.66 6.80
C CYS A 13 -1.37 -18.51 6.37
N GLU A 14 -2.31 -18.96 7.20
CA GLU A 14 -3.76 -18.77 7.00
C GLU A 14 -4.17 -17.28 7.05
N SER A 15 -3.27 -16.40 7.50
CA SER A 15 -3.41 -14.94 7.54
C SER A 15 -2.10 -14.27 7.09
N VAL A 16 -2.14 -13.06 6.52
CA VAL A 16 -0.93 -12.36 6.06
C VAL A 16 -0.05 -11.98 7.25
N CYS A 17 1.00 -12.77 7.49
CA CYS A 17 1.93 -12.54 8.59
C CYS A 17 2.81 -11.30 8.31
N PRO A 18 3.44 -10.70 9.34
CA PRO A 18 4.26 -9.50 9.18
C PRO A 18 5.35 -9.63 8.10
N GLY A 19 5.99 -10.80 8.00
CA GLY A 19 7.02 -11.06 6.99
C GLY A 19 6.49 -11.05 5.55
N CYS A 20 5.29 -11.62 5.31
CA CYS A 20 4.67 -11.55 3.98
C CYS A 20 4.23 -10.10 3.65
N ARG A 21 3.80 -9.31 4.67
CA ARG A 21 3.47 -7.87 4.48
C ARG A 21 4.68 -7.07 4.05
N ASP A 22 5.82 -7.28 4.70
CA ASP A 22 7.06 -6.59 4.35
C ASP A 22 7.54 -6.96 2.94
N GLY A 23 7.48 -8.25 2.57
CA GLY A 23 7.78 -8.69 1.20
C GLY A 23 6.89 -8.03 0.16
N MET A 24 5.57 -8.04 0.37
CA MET A 24 4.60 -7.36 -0.51
C MET A 24 4.86 -5.85 -0.62
N ARG A 25 5.25 -5.21 0.48
CA ARG A 25 5.60 -3.78 0.49
C ARG A 25 6.86 -3.53 -0.32
N GLN A 26 7.90 -4.35 -0.16
CA GLN A 26 9.13 -4.24 -0.96
C GLN A 26 8.85 -4.42 -2.46
N ASP A 27 8.04 -5.42 -2.83
CA ASP A 27 7.65 -5.64 -4.22
C ASP A 27 6.85 -4.46 -4.80
N ALA A 28 5.94 -3.88 -4.01
CA ALA A 28 5.19 -2.70 -4.41
C ALA A 28 6.11 -1.48 -4.62
N LEU A 29 7.12 -1.29 -3.77
CA LEU A 29 8.11 -0.22 -3.92
C LEU A 29 8.96 -0.39 -5.19
N HIS A 30 9.35 -1.62 -5.54
CA HIS A 30 10.05 -1.92 -6.79
C HIS A 30 9.19 -1.63 -8.04
N GLN A 31 7.86 -1.69 -7.90
CA GLN A 31 6.91 -1.43 -8.97
C GLN A 31 6.40 0.02 -8.99
N ALA A 32 7.07 0.93 -8.29
CA ALA A 32 6.69 2.32 -8.26
C ALA A 32 6.62 2.93 -9.68
N PRO A 33 5.60 3.75 -9.97
CA PRO A 33 5.42 4.38 -11.28
C PRO A 33 6.46 5.48 -11.59
N GLY A 34 7.36 5.79 -10.65
CA GLY A 34 8.42 6.79 -10.79
C GLY A 34 9.72 6.37 -10.12
N ARG A 35 10.81 7.08 -10.44
CA ARG A 35 12.16 6.76 -9.93
C ARG A 35 12.42 7.20 -8.49
N ALA A 36 11.81 8.31 -8.07
CA ALA A 36 12.00 8.86 -6.73
C ALA A 36 10.82 8.45 -5.85
N VAL A 37 11.07 7.50 -4.95
CA VAL A 37 10.11 7.05 -3.94
C VAL A 37 10.54 7.59 -2.58
N VAL A 38 9.62 8.25 -1.88
CA VAL A 38 9.83 8.71 -0.52
C VAL A 38 8.99 7.86 0.42
N LEU A 39 9.65 7.25 1.41
CA LEU A 39 8.98 6.45 2.44
C LEU A 39 8.34 7.36 3.49
N LEU A 40 7.15 6.98 3.95
CA LEU A 40 6.40 7.67 4.97
C LEU A 40 6.31 6.80 6.23
N ARG A 41 6.16 7.45 7.38
CA ARG A 41 5.49 6.79 8.51
C ARG A 41 4.02 6.57 8.09
N PRO A 42 3.42 5.38 8.34
CA PRO A 42 2.03 5.12 7.98
C PRO A 42 1.12 6.25 8.45
N ALA A 43 0.45 6.91 7.50
CA ALA A 43 -0.40 8.06 7.75
C ALA A 43 -1.84 7.76 7.30
N PRO A 44 -2.86 8.06 8.11
CA PRO A 44 -4.25 7.76 7.76
C PRO A 44 -4.71 8.61 6.57
N VAL A 45 -5.20 7.94 5.54
CA VAL A 45 -5.71 8.58 4.33
C VAL A 45 -7.03 7.95 3.90
N LYS A 46 -7.74 8.65 3.03
CA LYS A 46 -8.93 8.19 2.35
C LYS A 46 -8.70 8.23 0.85
N VAL A 47 -8.91 7.10 0.19
CA VAL A 47 -8.89 7.00 -1.28
C VAL A 47 -10.31 6.71 -1.74
N ARG A 48 -10.96 7.71 -2.35
CA ARG A 48 -12.40 7.65 -2.65
C ARG A 48 -13.23 7.33 -1.39
N SER A 49 -13.82 6.14 -1.29
CA SER A 49 -14.57 5.64 -0.12
C SER A 49 -13.75 4.74 0.81
N LEU A 50 -12.54 4.35 0.42
CA LEU A 50 -11.67 3.43 1.16
C LEU A 50 -10.83 4.18 2.19
N ARG A 51 -10.78 3.68 3.44
CA ARG A 51 -9.82 4.12 4.46
C ARG A 51 -8.57 3.25 4.36
N ALA A 52 -7.41 3.89 4.30
CA ALA A 52 -6.12 3.23 4.12
C ALA A 52 -5.02 3.98 4.89
N ALA A 53 -3.82 3.41 4.91
CA ALA A 53 -2.61 4.08 5.37
C ALA A 53 -1.71 4.39 4.17
N ALA A 54 -1.27 5.63 4.03
CA ALA A 54 -0.23 6.00 3.07
C ALA A 54 1.14 5.66 3.66
N VAL A 55 1.96 4.92 2.91
CA VAL A 55 3.26 4.41 3.38
C VAL A 55 4.44 4.83 2.51
N ALA A 56 4.20 5.27 1.28
CA ALA A 56 5.20 5.90 0.43
C ALA A 56 4.54 6.81 -0.59
N TYR A 57 5.30 7.70 -1.22
CA TYR A 57 4.82 8.49 -2.36
C TYR A 57 5.91 8.70 -3.41
N THR A 58 5.46 8.89 -4.64
CA THR A 58 6.22 9.50 -5.74
C THR A 58 5.64 10.88 -6.03
N VAL A 59 6.20 11.59 -7.01
CA VAL A 59 5.64 12.88 -7.46
C VAL A 59 4.17 12.77 -7.87
N THR A 60 3.74 11.63 -8.42
CA THR A 60 2.42 11.47 -9.03
C THR A 60 1.49 10.56 -8.23
N ASP A 61 2.02 9.61 -7.46
CA ASP A 61 1.26 8.53 -6.85
C ASP A 61 1.63 8.35 -5.38
N VAL A 62 0.71 7.77 -4.61
CA VAL A 62 0.89 7.40 -3.21
C VAL A 62 0.66 5.92 -3.08
N LEU A 63 1.58 5.22 -2.44
CA LEU A 63 1.41 3.83 -2.06
C LEU A 63 0.54 3.78 -0.81
N VAL A 64 -0.63 3.18 -0.94
CA VAL A 64 -1.57 2.97 0.15
C VAL A 64 -1.67 1.50 0.49
N GLU A 65 -1.79 1.19 1.77
CA GLU A 65 -2.04 -0.15 2.28
C GLU A 65 -3.31 -0.16 3.15
N TRP A 66 -4.05 -1.26 3.11
CA TRP A 66 -5.22 -1.47 3.95
C TRP A 66 -5.43 -2.97 4.18
N ASP A 67 -6.14 -3.28 5.26
CA ASP A 67 -6.62 -4.63 5.54
C ASP A 67 -8.12 -4.68 5.26
N ASP A 68 -8.58 -5.67 4.49
CA ASP A 68 -10.00 -5.92 4.21
C ASP A 68 -10.31 -7.41 4.36
N ASN A 69 -11.27 -7.76 5.23
CA ASN A 69 -11.66 -9.15 5.53
C ASN A 69 -10.49 -10.13 5.72
N GLY A 70 -9.44 -9.70 6.44
CA GLY A 70 -8.25 -10.53 6.73
C GLY A 70 -7.24 -10.63 5.57
N SER A 71 -7.53 -9.98 4.44
CA SER A 71 -6.61 -9.82 3.32
C SER A 71 -5.87 -8.49 3.43
N TYR A 72 -4.56 -8.54 3.23
CA TYR A 72 -3.72 -7.36 3.18
C TYR A 72 -3.57 -6.89 1.73
N HIS A 73 -3.79 -5.61 1.50
CA HIS A 73 -3.75 -5.01 0.18
C HIS A 73 -2.76 -3.85 0.14
N LEU A 74 -2.03 -3.73 -0.97
CA LEU A 74 -1.25 -2.54 -1.32
C LEU A 74 -1.57 -2.10 -2.73
N ARG A 75 -1.57 -0.79 -2.95
CA ARG A 75 -1.77 -0.22 -4.28
C ARG A 75 -1.16 1.18 -4.41
N TRP A 76 -0.58 1.45 -5.58
CA TRP A 76 -0.25 2.80 -5.98
C TRP A 76 -1.51 3.51 -6.51
N GLU A 77 -1.85 4.61 -5.87
CA GLU A 77 -3.01 5.44 -6.22
C GLU A 77 -2.53 6.83 -6.62
N ALA A 78 -3.16 7.40 -7.65
CA ALA A 78 -2.79 8.74 -8.09
C ALA A 78 -3.02 9.74 -6.95
N SER A 79 -2.04 10.60 -6.68
CA SER A 79 -2.02 11.49 -5.50
C SER A 79 -3.27 12.36 -5.37
N TRP A 80 -3.87 12.78 -6.48
CA TRP A 80 -5.10 13.58 -6.52
C TRP A 80 -6.36 12.81 -6.07
N LEU A 81 -6.32 11.48 -5.98
CA LEU A 81 -7.38 10.63 -5.41
C LEU A 81 -7.24 10.41 -3.90
N VAL A 82 -6.11 10.82 -3.32
CA VAL A 82 -5.72 10.51 -1.94
C VAL A 82 -5.92 11.75 -1.09
N HIS A 83 -6.84 11.66 -0.14
CA HIS A 83 -7.14 12.72 0.80
C HIS A 83 -6.59 12.36 2.17
N ARG A 84 -5.91 13.31 2.82
CA ARG A 84 -5.53 13.13 4.23
C ARG A 84 -6.81 13.06 5.07
N CYS A 85 -6.86 12.10 5.97
CA CYS A 85 -7.85 12.15 7.04
C CYS A 85 -7.33 13.16 8.07
N PRO A 86 -8.15 14.12 8.53
CA PRO A 86 -7.79 14.86 9.74
C PRO A 86 -7.62 13.85 10.87
N ASP A 87 -6.55 14.05 11.66
CA ASP A 87 -6.27 13.30 12.89
C ASP A 87 -7.56 13.28 13.74
N GLN A 88 -8.06 12.08 14.06
CA GLN A 88 -9.15 11.93 15.03
C GLN A 88 -8.60 12.00 16.44
#